data_AF-A0A2G2ZZB4-F1
#
_entry.id   AF-A0A2G2ZZB4-F1
#
_cell.length_a   1.000
_cell.length_b   1.000
_cell.length_c   1.000
_cell.angle_alpha   90.00
_cell.angle_beta   90.00
_cell.angle_gamma   90.00
#
_symmetry.space_group_name_H-M   'P 1'
#
loop_
_entity.id
_entity.type
_entity.pdbx_description
1 polymer ?
#
loop_
_entity_poly.entity_id
_entity_poly.type
_entity_poly.pdbx_seq_one_letter_code
_entity_poly.pdbx_strand_id
1 'polypeptide(L)'
;HFASKFHGAARALSGSVVYVSDELDHHDFELLKKLVFPNGSILKARCAGGPTRDYLFIDPVMNGKNLLKIWNLNKFSSMIGAFNYQGARIWPLKEGAENTLRSTFKPLTITGYISPVDIDSIMDIAGEIWTGDCTIYAFNSGSLSKLPKEGKIQVLLSTLECEVFIISPVKVTVYNSHYFAPIRLIDMYNSGGAIQGLLCSQRPSGCKIQIKTRGCG
;
A
#
# COMPACT_ATOMS: atom_id res chain seq x y z
N HIS A 1 5.40 -10.91 -17.34
CA HIS A 1 5.48 -11.91 -16.25
C HIS A 1 4.12 -12.05 -15.55
N PHE A 2 3.65 -13.25 -15.21
CA PHE A 2 2.28 -13.44 -14.66
C PHE A 2 2.07 -12.81 -13.27
N ALA A 3 3.12 -12.73 -12.44
CA ALA A 3 3.09 -12.07 -11.13
C ALA A 3 3.63 -10.61 -11.17
N SER A 4 3.64 -9.97 -12.35
CA SER A 4 4.22 -8.61 -12.51
C SER A 4 3.57 -7.59 -11.58
N LYS A 5 2.24 -7.57 -11.49
CA LYS A 5 1.47 -6.70 -10.58
C LYS A 5 1.82 -6.93 -9.10
N PHE A 6 1.96 -8.20 -8.71
CA PHE A 6 2.34 -8.59 -7.35
C PHE A 6 3.73 -8.07 -6.99
N HIS A 7 4.71 -8.27 -7.88
CA HIS A 7 6.07 -7.75 -7.68
C HIS A 7 6.11 -6.22 -7.72
N GLY A 8 5.37 -5.58 -8.62
CA GLY A 8 5.28 -4.12 -8.71
C GLY A 8 4.76 -3.49 -7.41
N ALA A 9 3.65 -4.01 -6.88
CA ALA A 9 3.11 -3.57 -5.60
C ALA A 9 4.12 -3.76 -4.44
N ALA A 10 4.76 -4.93 -4.36
CA ALA A 10 5.78 -5.20 -3.35
C ALA A 10 6.98 -4.25 -3.48
N ARG A 11 7.40 -3.91 -4.70
CA ARG A 11 8.48 -2.93 -4.95
C ARG A 11 8.10 -1.55 -4.45
N ALA A 12 6.91 -1.06 -4.76
CA ALA A 12 6.42 0.23 -4.26
C ALA A 12 6.42 0.28 -2.72
N LEU A 13 5.91 -0.77 -2.07
CA LEU A 13 5.83 -0.88 -0.61
C LEU A 13 7.18 -1.06 0.07
N SER A 14 8.14 -1.72 -0.57
CA SER A 14 9.48 -1.92 0.00
C SER A 14 10.26 -0.62 0.20
N GLY A 15 9.87 0.46 -0.50
CA GLY A 15 10.68 1.68 -0.57
C GLY A 15 11.99 1.47 -1.32
N SER A 16 12.11 0.43 -2.16
CA SER A 16 13.29 0.19 -2.98
C SER A 16 13.23 0.92 -4.33
N VAL A 17 14.38 0.94 -4.99
CA VAL A 17 14.55 1.40 -6.38
C VAL A 17 13.87 0.43 -7.36
N VAL A 18 13.42 0.95 -8.50
CA VAL A 18 12.78 0.16 -9.57
C VAL A 18 13.78 -0.01 -10.69
N TYR A 19 14.08 -1.26 -11.04
CA TYR A 19 14.87 -1.63 -12.20
C TYR A 19 14.05 -2.59 -13.07
N VAL A 20 14.19 -2.48 -14.39
CA VAL A 20 13.49 -3.32 -15.36
C VAL A 20 14.53 -4.15 -16.10
N SER A 21 14.32 -5.47 -16.13
CA SER A 21 15.17 -6.44 -16.81
C SER A 21 14.39 -7.29 -17.80
N ASP A 22 13.19 -6.85 -18.19
CA ASP A 22 12.41 -7.55 -19.21
C ASP A 22 13.12 -7.42 -20.57
N GLU A 23 12.84 -8.38 -21.45
CA GLU A 23 13.30 -8.32 -22.84
C GLU A 23 12.75 -7.07 -23.55
N LEU A 24 13.49 -6.60 -24.56
CA LEU A 24 13.05 -5.49 -25.40
C LEU A 24 11.66 -5.78 -25.97
N ASP A 25 10.83 -4.74 -26.08
CA ASP A 25 9.44 -4.78 -26.56
C ASP A 25 8.45 -5.62 -25.71
N HIS A 26 8.87 -6.17 -24.57
CA HIS A 26 8.02 -6.97 -23.67
C HIS A 26 7.67 -6.24 -22.35
N HIS A 27 7.95 -4.94 -22.28
CA HIS A 27 7.66 -4.13 -21.10
C HIS A 27 6.16 -3.91 -20.90
N ASP A 28 5.70 -4.09 -19.66
CA ASP A 28 4.35 -3.70 -19.25
C ASP A 28 4.34 -2.22 -18.85
N PHE A 29 4.14 -1.34 -19.83
CA PHE A 29 4.11 0.11 -19.60
C PHE A 29 2.99 0.55 -18.66
N GLU A 30 1.86 -0.17 -18.63
CA GLU A 30 0.75 0.14 -17.72
C GLU A 30 1.13 -0.17 -16.26
N LEU A 31 1.92 -1.21 -16.03
CA LEU A 31 2.52 -1.46 -14.71
C LEU A 31 3.60 -0.42 -14.36
N LEU A 32 4.46 -0.05 -15.31
CA LEU A 32 5.54 0.91 -15.06
C LEU A 32 5.00 2.29 -14.70
N LYS A 33 3.93 2.76 -15.35
CA LYS A 33 3.24 4.02 -15.02
C LYS A 33 2.72 4.06 -13.58
N LYS A 34 2.42 2.89 -12.98
CA LYS A 34 2.00 2.80 -11.56
C LYS A 34 3.15 2.97 -10.57
N LEU A 35 4.40 2.89 -11.04
CA LEU A 35 5.61 2.91 -10.23
C LEU A 35 6.49 4.15 -10.48
N VAL A 36 6.59 4.57 -11.73
CA VAL A 36 7.57 5.55 -12.22
C VAL A 36 6.86 6.64 -13.00
N PHE A 37 7.26 7.88 -12.75
CA PHE A 37 6.83 9.03 -13.54
C PHE A 37 7.46 9.04 -14.94
N PRO A 38 6.89 9.77 -15.92
CA PRO A 38 7.47 9.93 -17.26
C PRO A 38 8.90 10.50 -17.25
N ASN A 39 9.27 11.26 -16.22
CA ASN A 39 10.64 11.78 -16.05
C ASN A 39 11.60 10.78 -15.37
N GLY A 40 11.20 9.52 -15.19
CA GLY A 40 12.00 8.45 -14.59
C GLY A 40 12.07 8.48 -13.05
N SER A 41 11.48 9.49 -12.40
CA SER A 41 11.49 9.56 -10.94
C SER A 41 10.37 8.73 -10.30
N ILE A 42 10.56 8.27 -9.06
CA ILE A 42 9.61 7.40 -8.36
C ILE A 42 9.02 8.05 -7.10
N LEU A 43 7.83 7.61 -6.73
CA LEU A 43 7.25 7.88 -5.41
C LEU A 43 7.79 6.86 -4.41
N LYS A 44 9.00 7.09 -3.92
CA LYS A 44 9.65 6.23 -2.93
C LYS A 44 9.02 6.43 -1.54
N ALA A 45 8.64 5.34 -0.89
CA ALA A 45 8.26 5.37 0.52
C ALA A 45 9.46 5.73 1.42
N ARG A 46 9.19 6.23 2.63
CA ARG A 46 10.23 6.80 3.52
C ARG A 46 11.05 5.74 4.24
N CYS A 47 10.45 4.62 4.61
CA CYS A 47 11.09 3.56 5.39
C CYS A 47 11.39 2.34 4.50
N ALA A 48 12.07 1.34 5.06
CA ALA A 48 12.05 0.01 4.49
C ALA A 48 10.66 -0.62 4.73
N GLY A 49 10.14 -1.36 3.76
CA GLY A 49 8.88 -2.09 3.94
C GLY A 49 9.01 -3.12 5.07
N GLY A 50 8.18 -3.00 6.10
CA GLY A 50 8.20 -3.88 7.27
C GLY A 50 6.96 -4.79 7.30
N PRO A 51 7.07 -6.06 7.71
CA PRO A 51 5.88 -6.85 8.01
C PRO A 51 5.09 -6.21 9.14
N THR A 52 3.76 -6.35 9.14
CA THR A 52 2.96 -5.88 10.27
C THR A 52 3.20 -6.77 11.49
N ARG A 53 3.06 -6.19 12.69
CA ARG A 53 3.41 -6.87 13.95
C ARG A 53 2.68 -8.19 14.16
N ASP A 54 1.43 -8.25 13.75
CA ASP A 54 0.57 -9.43 13.85
C ASP A 54 0.98 -10.60 12.93
N TYR A 55 1.91 -10.38 11.98
CA TYR A 55 2.38 -11.39 11.02
C TYR A 55 3.87 -11.71 11.14
N LEU A 56 4.59 -11.15 12.12
CA LEU A 56 6.04 -11.37 12.30
C LEU A 56 6.45 -12.84 12.47
N PHE A 57 5.58 -13.66 13.08
CA PHE A 57 5.85 -15.08 13.40
C PHE A 57 4.92 -16.03 12.65
N ILE A 58 4.29 -15.56 11.57
CA ILE A 58 3.35 -16.33 10.78
C ILE A 58 4.01 -16.72 9.46
N ASP A 59 3.93 -18.00 9.07
CA ASP A 59 4.35 -18.44 7.74
C ASP A 59 3.33 -17.98 6.68
N PRO A 60 3.68 -17.03 5.79
CA PRO A 60 2.75 -16.52 4.78
C PRO A 60 2.65 -17.41 3.52
N VAL A 61 3.42 -18.51 3.47
CA VAL A 61 3.59 -19.35 2.27
C VAL A 61 2.89 -20.70 2.40
N MET A 62 2.90 -21.32 3.59
CA MET A 62 2.41 -22.70 3.75
C MET A 62 1.23 -22.88 4.71
N ASN A 63 0.89 -21.90 5.54
CA ASN A 63 -0.09 -22.15 6.59
C ASN A 63 -1.56 -22.22 6.11
N GLY A 64 -1.81 -21.87 4.83
CA GLY A 64 -3.12 -21.89 4.19
C GLY A 64 -4.16 -20.95 4.81
N LYS A 65 -3.74 -19.98 5.62
CA LYS A 65 -4.66 -19.19 6.47
C LYS A 65 -4.43 -17.68 6.42
N ASN A 66 -3.20 -17.25 6.17
CA ASN A 66 -2.79 -15.88 6.43
C ASN A 66 -2.20 -15.22 5.18
N LEU A 67 -2.54 -13.95 5.00
CA LEU A 67 -1.92 -13.08 4.00
C LEU A 67 -0.62 -12.50 4.56
N LEU A 68 0.38 -12.25 3.72
CA LEU A 68 1.50 -11.40 4.13
C LEU A 68 1.04 -9.93 4.09
N LYS A 69 1.17 -9.22 5.22
CA LYS A 69 0.98 -7.77 5.28
C LYS A 69 2.31 -7.05 5.41
N ILE A 70 2.56 -6.09 4.53
CA ILE A 70 3.75 -5.23 4.55
C ILE A 70 3.29 -3.78 4.61
N TRP A 71 3.84 -2.99 5.52
CA TRP A 71 3.53 -1.57 5.66
C TRP A 71 4.75 -0.68 5.43
N ASN A 72 4.49 0.57 5.06
CA ASN A 72 5.51 1.62 4.91
C ASN A 72 4.89 3.02 5.06
N LEU A 73 5.70 4.05 5.30
CA LEU A 73 5.26 5.42 5.54
C LEU A 73 5.58 6.35 4.37
N ASN A 74 4.72 7.33 4.18
CA ASN A 74 4.98 8.56 3.46
C ASN A 74 5.02 9.73 4.44
N LYS A 75 5.06 10.96 3.93
CA LYS A 75 5.15 12.16 4.77
C LYS A 75 3.83 12.46 5.51
N PHE A 76 2.69 12.17 4.89
CA PHE A 76 1.35 12.50 5.43
C PHE A 76 0.35 11.33 5.34
N SER A 77 0.80 10.17 4.90
CA SER A 77 0.00 8.96 4.73
C SER A 77 0.90 7.74 4.91
N SER A 78 0.30 6.57 4.97
CA SER A 78 0.95 5.27 5.06
C SER A 78 0.41 4.36 3.97
N MET A 79 1.11 3.27 3.72
CA MET A 79 0.67 2.21 2.82
C MET A 79 0.72 0.87 3.55
N ILE A 80 -0.24 0.00 3.26
CA ILE A 80 -0.21 -1.42 3.60
C ILE A 80 -0.51 -2.22 2.35
N GLY A 81 0.33 -3.19 2.01
CA GLY A 81 -0.02 -4.22 1.02
C GLY A 81 -0.39 -5.51 1.71
N ALA A 82 -1.50 -6.10 1.27
CA ALA A 82 -1.88 -7.47 1.58
C ALA A 82 -1.54 -8.36 0.39
N PHE A 83 -0.88 -9.49 0.65
CA PHE A 83 -0.35 -10.38 -0.38
C PHE A 83 -0.70 -11.82 -0.05
N ASN A 84 -1.32 -12.55 -0.98
CA ASN A 84 -1.50 -13.98 -0.83
C ASN A 84 -0.36 -14.74 -1.51
N TYR A 85 0.59 -15.25 -0.70
CA TYR A 85 1.73 -16.03 -1.19
C TYR A 85 1.54 -17.55 -1.01
N GLN A 86 0.32 -17.99 -0.67
CA GLN A 86 0.07 -19.38 -0.29
C GLN A 86 0.16 -20.31 -1.48
N GLY A 87 0.99 -21.35 -1.35
CA GLY A 87 1.25 -22.30 -2.43
C GLY A 87 2.04 -21.70 -3.60
N ALA A 88 2.55 -20.46 -3.49
CA ALA A 88 3.40 -19.87 -4.52
C ALA A 88 4.75 -20.57 -4.67
N ARG A 89 5.24 -21.19 -3.59
CA ARG A 89 6.42 -22.05 -3.55
C ARG A 89 6.22 -23.16 -2.51
N ILE A 90 7.01 -24.23 -2.62
CA ILE A 90 7.20 -25.25 -1.56
C ILE A 90 8.56 -24.97 -0.89
N TRP A 91 8.59 -24.98 0.44
CA TRP A 91 9.78 -24.76 1.28
C TRP A 91 9.92 -25.94 2.26
N PRO A 92 11.10 -26.56 2.39
CA PRO A 92 12.34 -26.27 1.65
C PRO A 92 12.18 -26.57 0.14
N LEU A 93 12.82 -25.74 -0.68
CA LEU A 93 12.80 -25.91 -2.14
C LEU A 93 13.57 -27.20 -2.47
N LYS A 94 12.85 -28.27 -2.80
CA LYS A 94 13.48 -29.51 -3.29
C LYS A 94 13.95 -29.30 -4.72
N GLU A 95 15.17 -29.73 -5.05
CA GLU A 95 15.71 -29.68 -6.41
C GLU A 95 14.74 -30.33 -7.40
N GLY A 96 14.49 -29.66 -8.53
CA GLY A 96 13.56 -30.14 -9.57
C GLY A 96 12.07 -29.83 -9.35
N ALA A 97 11.69 -29.14 -8.26
CA ALA A 97 10.28 -28.79 -8.00
C ALA A 97 9.73 -27.66 -8.90
N GLU A 98 10.57 -26.96 -9.64
CA GLU A 98 10.22 -25.73 -10.38
C GLU A 98 9.11 -25.94 -11.43
N ASN A 99 9.14 -27.09 -12.12
CA ASN A 99 8.18 -27.43 -13.17
C ASN A 99 6.96 -28.23 -12.68
N THR A 100 7.00 -28.80 -11.46
CA THR A 100 5.94 -29.67 -10.91
C THR A 100 4.93 -28.91 -10.03
N LEU A 101 5.24 -27.65 -9.68
CA LEU A 101 4.47 -26.82 -8.72
C LEU A 101 3.10 -26.37 -9.24
N ARG A 102 2.93 -26.20 -10.56
CA ARG A 102 1.71 -25.60 -11.15
C ARG A 102 0.51 -26.54 -11.23
N SER A 103 0.71 -27.86 -11.15
CA SER A 103 -0.36 -28.84 -11.39
C SER A 103 -1.02 -29.36 -10.10
N THR A 104 -0.44 -29.13 -8.92
CA THR A 104 -0.87 -29.81 -7.67
C THR A 104 -1.55 -28.90 -6.65
N PHE A 105 -1.29 -27.58 -6.65
CA PHE A 105 -1.92 -26.66 -5.71
C PHE A 105 -3.14 -25.95 -6.31
N LYS A 106 -4.31 -26.19 -5.72
CA LYS A 106 -5.53 -25.43 -6.03
C LYS A 106 -5.34 -23.99 -5.54
N PRO A 107 -5.74 -22.97 -6.32
CA PRO A 107 -5.74 -21.57 -5.88
C PRO A 107 -6.51 -21.48 -4.57
N LEU A 108 -5.86 -20.95 -3.53
CA LEU A 108 -6.45 -20.81 -2.22
C LEU A 108 -6.81 -19.36 -2.01
N THR A 109 -8.11 -19.08 -1.95
CA THR A 109 -8.61 -17.75 -1.61
C THR A 109 -8.64 -17.59 -0.10
N ILE A 110 -7.97 -16.54 0.38
CA ILE A 110 -7.87 -16.24 1.81
C ILE A 110 -8.49 -14.90 2.10
N THR A 111 -9.23 -14.86 3.19
CA THR A 111 -9.76 -13.65 3.79
C THR A 111 -8.78 -13.12 4.81
N GLY A 112 -8.42 -11.84 4.70
CA GLY A 112 -7.64 -11.13 5.70
C GLY A 112 -8.32 -9.82 6.11
N TYR A 113 -7.69 -9.12 7.05
CA TYR A 113 -8.15 -7.83 7.54
C TYR A 113 -6.98 -6.84 7.61
N ILE A 114 -7.27 -5.61 7.23
CA ILE A 114 -6.34 -4.48 7.30
C ILE A 114 -6.92 -3.45 8.27
N SER A 115 -6.06 -2.88 9.11
CA SER A 115 -6.44 -1.86 10.06
C SER A 115 -5.40 -0.74 10.13
N PRO A 116 -5.78 0.51 10.41
CA PRO A 116 -4.81 1.57 10.69
C PRO A 116 -3.84 1.24 11.84
N VAL A 117 -4.24 0.41 12.82
CA VAL A 117 -3.34 -0.03 13.90
C VAL A 117 -2.23 -0.99 13.44
N ASP A 118 -2.32 -1.53 12.23
CA ASP A 118 -1.25 -2.37 11.67
C ASP A 118 0.00 -1.55 11.30
N ILE A 119 -0.11 -0.21 11.33
CA ILE A 119 0.97 0.75 11.07
C ILE A 119 1.53 1.20 12.42
N ASP A 120 2.71 0.72 12.79
CA ASP A 120 3.33 1.03 14.09
C ASP A 120 3.57 2.55 14.27
N SER A 121 3.90 3.25 13.19
CA SER A 121 4.27 4.68 13.17
C SER A 121 3.16 5.60 12.65
N ILE A 122 1.88 5.25 12.81
CA ILE A 122 0.78 6.09 12.30
C ILE A 122 0.71 7.46 12.99
N MET A 123 1.13 7.56 14.25
CA MET A 123 1.13 8.83 15.00
C MET A 123 2.07 9.86 14.38
N ASP A 124 3.20 9.42 13.79
CA ASP A 124 4.22 10.27 13.17
C ASP A 124 3.66 11.04 11.96
N ILE A 125 2.64 10.50 11.29
CA ILE A 125 1.99 11.11 10.14
C ILE A 125 0.64 11.75 10.50
N ALA A 126 0.02 11.35 11.61
CA ALA A 126 -1.30 11.82 12.03
C ALA A 126 -1.28 13.21 12.67
N GLY A 127 -0.18 13.56 13.35
CA GLY A 127 -0.04 14.83 14.06
C GLY A 127 -0.79 14.85 15.41
N GLU A 128 -0.54 15.86 16.22
CA GLU A 128 -0.92 15.89 17.64
C GLU A 128 -2.45 15.96 17.87
N ILE A 129 -3.20 16.57 16.96
CA ILE A 129 -4.65 16.84 17.11
C ILE A 129 -5.49 15.78 16.38
N TRP A 130 -4.98 14.56 16.22
CA TRP A 130 -5.66 13.50 15.47
C TRP A 130 -6.76 12.85 16.31
N THR A 131 -7.96 12.74 15.73
CA THR A 131 -9.14 12.14 16.39
C THR A 131 -9.22 10.61 16.27
N GLY A 132 -8.26 9.98 15.59
CA GLY A 132 -8.24 8.53 15.37
C GLY A 132 -8.84 8.10 14.01
N ASP A 133 -9.59 8.95 13.33
CA ASP A 133 -10.18 8.59 12.04
C ASP A 133 -9.14 8.56 10.91
N CYS A 134 -9.23 7.58 10.03
CA CYS A 134 -8.45 7.46 8.78
C CYS A 134 -9.37 7.33 7.57
N THR A 135 -8.88 7.77 6.43
CA THR A 135 -9.40 7.31 5.14
C THR A 135 -8.50 6.21 4.59
N ILE A 136 -9.10 5.14 4.09
CA ILE A 136 -8.41 4.02 3.45
C ILE A 136 -8.85 3.94 2.00
N TYR A 137 -7.89 4.10 1.09
CA TYR A 137 -8.08 3.88 -0.34
C TYR A 137 -7.47 2.54 -0.74
N ALA A 138 -8.29 1.61 -1.24
CA ALA A 138 -7.85 0.33 -1.78
C ALA A 138 -7.62 0.48 -3.28
N PHE A 139 -6.37 0.30 -3.70
CA PHE A 139 -5.87 0.69 -5.01
C PHE A 139 -6.43 -0.18 -6.14
N ASN A 140 -6.40 -1.50 -6.02
CA ASN A 140 -6.85 -2.41 -7.07
C ASN A 140 -8.38 -2.38 -7.21
N SER A 141 -9.11 -2.30 -6.11
CA SER A 141 -10.58 -2.17 -6.11
C SER A 141 -11.07 -0.74 -6.42
N GLY A 142 -10.21 0.26 -6.32
CA GLY A 142 -10.57 1.67 -6.52
C GLY A 142 -11.55 2.22 -5.47
N SER A 143 -11.62 1.61 -4.28
CA SER A 143 -12.61 1.95 -3.26
C SER A 143 -12.05 2.85 -2.16
N LEU A 144 -12.85 3.80 -1.68
CA LEU A 144 -12.50 4.72 -0.60
C LEU A 144 -13.45 4.52 0.57
N SER A 145 -12.89 4.34 1.77
CA SER A 145 -13.66 4.20 3.00
C SER A 145 -13.08 5.08 4.11
N LYS A 146 -13.92 5.46 5.07
CA LYS A 146 -13.50 6.10 6.32
C LYS A 146 -13.62 5.08 7.45
N LEU A 147 -12.57 4.93 8.25
CA LEU A 147 -12.49 3.98 9.35
C LEU A 147 -11.90 4.64 10.60
N PRO A 148 -12.40 4.33 11.80
CA PRO A 148 -11.72 4.69 13.03
C PRO A 148 -10.39 3.94 13.14
N LYS A 149 -9.52 4.34 14.07
CA LYS A 149 -8.17 3.78 14.25
C LYS A 149 -8.16 2.26 14.37
N GLU A 150 -9.07 1.70 15.17
CA GLU A 150 -9.21 0.25 15.40
C GLU A 150 -10.16 -0.43 14.40
N GLY A 151 -10.71 0.32 13.45
CA GLY A 151 -11.56 -0.19 12.40
C GLY A 151 -10.82 -1.15 11.48
N LYS A 152 -11.53 -2.11 10.90
CA LYS A 152 -10.97 -3.14 10.01
C LYS A 152 -11.69 -3.15 8.69
N ILE A 153 -10.95 -3.28 7.60
CA ILE A 153 -11.47 -3.59 6.28
C ILE A 153 -11.10 -5.02 5.91
N GLN A 154 -12.08 -5.77 5.40
CA GLN A 154 -11.88 -7.13 4.92
C GLN A 154 -11.28 -7.09 3.52
N VAL A 155 -10.37 -8.02 3.24
CA VAL A 155 -9.80 -8.25 1.91
C VAL A 155 -9.84 -9.73 1.59
N LEU A 156 -10.18 -10.05 0.35
CA LEU A 156 -10.24 -11.42 -0.17
C LEU A 156 -9.26 -11.52 -1.34
N LEU A 157 -8.28 -12.42 -1.25
CA LEU A 157 -7.24 -12.58 -2.27
C LEU A 157 -7.05 -14.04 -2.63
N SER A 158 -7.03 -14.37 -3.91
CA SER A 158 -6.56 -15.67 -4.42
C SER A 158 -5.03 -15.74 -4.44
N THR A 159 -4.48 -16.95 -4.57
CA THR A 159 -3.03 -17.17 -4.66
C THR A 159 -2.39 -16.23 -5.70
N LEU A 160 -1.31 -15.54 -5.30
CA LEU A 160 -0.55 -14.57 -6.10
C LEU A 160 -1.30 -13.29 -6.47
N GLU A 161 -2.41 -13.01 -5.78
CA GLU A 161 -3.06 -11.70 -5.79
C GLU A 161 -2.58 -10.84 -4.62
N CYS A 162 -2.72 -9.53 -4.79
CA CYS A 162 -2.43 -8.54 -3.78
C CYS A 162 -3.43 -7.40 -3.82
N GLU A 163 -3.52 -6.62 -2.76
CA GLU A 163 -4.22 -5.33 -2.71
C GLU A 163 -3.34 -4.35 -1.94
N VAL A 164 -3.31 -3.09 -2.39
CA VAL A 164 -2.54 -2.01 -1.78
C VAL A 164 -3.50 -0.99 -1.20
N PHE A 165 -3.33 -0.71 0.08
CA PHE A 165 -4.14 0.24 0.83
C PHE A 165 -3.31 1.48 1.13
N ILE A 166 -3.81 2.65 0.73
CA ILE A 166 -3.26 3.93 1.17
C ILE A 166 -4.09 4.43 2.33
N ILE A 167 -3.45 4.61 3.48
CA ILE A 167 -4.07 5.02 4.73
C ILE A 167 -3.64 6.45 5.02
N SER A 168 -4.60 7.37 4.98
CA SER A 168 -4.37 8.79 5.31
C SER A 168 -5.14 9.15 6.58
N PRO A 169 -4.46 9.59 7.65
CA PRO A 169 -5.13 10.14 8.82
C PRO A 169 -6.03 11.32 8.44
N VAL A 170 -7.25 11.34 8.99
CA VAL A 170 -8.17 12.48 8.85
C VAL A 170 -7.65 13.62 9.72
N LYS A 171 -7.32 14.72 9.07
CA LYS A 171 -6.85 15.96 9.67
C LYS A 171 -8.04 16.82 10.05
N VAL A 172 -7.89 17.51 11.17
CA VAL A 172 -8.86 18.47 11.68
C VAL A 172 -8.29 19.87 11.53
N THR A 173 -9.10 20.79 11.01
CA THR A 173 -8.70 22.20 10.88
C THR A 173 -8.75 22.91 12.23
N VAL A 174 -8.08 24.06 12.33
CA VAL A 174 -8.11 24.90 13.54
C VAL A 174 -9.57 25.16 13.97
N TYR A 175 -9.87 24.94 15.26
CA TYR A 175 -11.21 24.97 15.88
C TYR A 175 -12.21 23.87 15.48
N ASN A 176 -11.74 22.72 14.97
CA ASN A 176 -12.60 21.55 14.67
C ASN A 176 -13.76 21.83 13.70
N SER A 177 -13.62 22.82 12.81
CA SER A 177 -14.69 23.19 11.89
C SER A 177 -14.79 22.27 10.66
N HIS A 178 -13.67 21.70 10.21
CA HIS A 178 -13.63 20.86 9.00
C HIS A 178 -12.66 19.68 9.17
N TYR A 179 -12.97 18.60 8.45
CA TYR A 179 -12.18 17.37 8.40
C TYR A 179 -11.75 17.12 6.96
N PHE A 180 -10.50 16.69 6.77
CA PHE A 180 -10.00 16.33 5.44
C PHE A 180 -8.91 15.27 5.52
N ALA A 181 -8.72 14.49 4.45
CA ALA A 181 -7.62 13.55 4.33
C ALA A 181 -7.03 13.66 2.92
N PRO A 182 -5.72 13.92 2.78
CA PRO A 182 -5.12 14.09 1.46
C PRO A 182 -4.84 12.73 0.81
N ILE A 183 -5.41 12.51 -0.38
CA ILE A 183 -5.12 11.38 -1.28
C ILE A 183 -4.86 11.97 -2.67
N ARG A 184 -3.84 11.49 -3.38
CA ARG A 184 -3.48 11.97 -4.72
C ARG A 184 -2.80 10.88 -5.53
N LEU A 185 -2.88 10.93 -6.86
CA LEU A 185 -2.25 9.99 -7.79
C LEU A 185 -2.74 8.56 -7.53
N ILE A 186 -4.07 8.40 -7.51
CA ILE A 186 -4.76 7.14 -7.23
C ILE A 186 -4.50 6.06 -8.29
N ASP A 187 -3.84 6.42 -9.38
CA ASP A 187 -3.34 5.58 -10.46
C ASP A 187 -1.92 5.05 -10.21
N MET A 188 -1.23 5.50 -9.16
CA MET A 188 0.09 4.99 -8.74
C MET A 188 0.02 4.18 -7.45
N TYR A 189 0.84 3.12 -7.33
CA TYR A 189 0.86 2.26 -6.14
C TYR A 189 1.19 3.03 -4.86
N ASN A 190 2.16 3.95 -4.91
CA ASN A 190 2.49 4.84 -3.79
C ASN A 190 1.91 6.24 -3.99
N SER A 191 0.60 6.31 -4.16
CA SER A 191 -0.17 7.55 -4.30
C SER A 191 0.14 8.57 -3.19
N GLY A 192 0.24 8.08 -1.95
CA GLY A 192 0.55 8.88 -0.76
C GLY A 192 1.92 9.58 -0.78
N GLY A 193 2.89 9.03 -1.51
CA GLY A 193 4.22 9.62 -1.67
C GLY A 193 4.23 10.94 -2.44
N ALA A 194 3.13 11.26 -3.15
CA ALA A 194 2.98 12.49 -3.92
C ALA A 194 2.85 13.75 -3.05
N ILE A 195 2.44 13.61 -1.79
CA ILE A 195 2.12 14.76 -0.92
C ILE A 195 3.40 15.24 -0.23
N GLN A 196 3.88 16.43 -0.60
CA GLN A 196 5.14 17.02 -0.10
C GLN A 196 4.94 18.00 1.05
N GLY A 197 3.77 18.64 1.13
CA GLY A 197 3.47 19.63 2.15
C GLY A 197 1.98 19.79 2.35
N LEU A 198 1.61 20.11 3.59
CA LEU A 198 0.25 20.38 4.00
C LEU A 198 0.27 21.61 4.90
N LEU A 199 -0.50 22.64 4.53
CA LEU A 199 -0.66 23.86 5.32
C LEU A 199 -2.15 24.12 5.50
N CYS A 200 -2.55 24.33 6.74
CA CYS A 200 -3.89 24.73 7.10
C CYS A 200 -3.81 26.12 7.74
N SER A 201 -4.48 27.10 7.15
CA SER A 201 -4.56 28.46 7.70
C SER A 201 -6.02 28.87 7.83
N GLN A 202 -6.39 29.41 8.99
CA GLN A 202 -7.70 30.00 9.19
C GLN A 202 -7.67 31.46 8.69
N ARG A 203 -8.69 31.86 7.94
CA ARG A 203 -8.94 33.24 7.55
C ARG A 203 -10.30 33.68 8.11
N PRO A 204 -10.55 34.99 8.30
CA PRO A 204 -11.88 35.48 8.66
C PRO A 204 -12.99 35.02 7.70
N SER A 205 -12.63 34.78 6.43
CA SER A 205 -13.52 34.30 5.38
C SER A 205 -13.66 32.77 5.28
N GLY A 206 -13.07 32.00 6.20
CA GLY A 206 -13.13 30.53 6.22
C GLY A 206 -11.77 29.82 6.35
N CYS A 207 -11.78 28.50 6.21
CA CYS A 207 -10.57 27.69 6.28
C CYS A 207 -9.89 27.58 4.90
N LYS A 208 -8.56 27.74 4.85
CA LYS A 208 -7.77 27.50 3.64
C LYS A 208 -6.82 26.32 3.87
N ILE A 209 -7.01 25.27 3.08
CA ILE A 209 -6.13 24.10 3.04
C ILE A 209 -5.27 24.19 1.77
N GLN A 210 -3.95 24.14 1.93
CA GLN A 210 -3.00 24.10 0.83
C GLN A 210 -2.23 22.78 0.87
N ILE A 211 -2.22 22.08 -0.26
CA ILE A 211 -1.52 20.81 -0.43
C ILE A 211 -0.43 21.03 -1.47
N LYS A 212 0.84 20.92 -1.06
CA LYS A 212 1.98 20.89 -1.97
C LYS A 212 2.20 19.45 -2.41
N THR A 213 2.25 19.23 -3.72
CA THR A 213 2.28 17.88 -4.29
C THR A 213 3.38 17.77 -5.33
N ARG A 214 3.85 16.55 -5.55
CA ARG A 214 4.74 16.14 -6.62
C ARG A 214 3.96 15.26 -7.57
N GLY A 215 4.06 15.53 -8.86
CA GLY A 215 3.46 14.73 -9.91
C GLY A 215 3.93 15.21 -11.26
N CYS A 216 3.49 14.51 -12.28
CA CYS A 216 3.57 14.91 -13.68
C CYS A 216 2.13 15.05 -14.18
N GLY A 217 1.77 16.23 -14.68
CA GLY A 217 0.38 16.63 -14.91
C GLY A 217 0.00 17.79 -14.01
#